data_AF-A0A1H3L1A8-F1
#
_entry.id   AF-A0A1H3L1A8-F1
#
_cell.length_a   1.000
_cell.length_b   1.000
_cell.length_c   1.000
_cell.angle_alpha   90.00
_cell.angle_beta   90.00
_cell.angle_gamma   90.00
#
_symmetry.space_group_name_H-M   'P 1'
#
loop_
_entity.id
_entity.type
_entity.pdbx_description
1 polymer ?
#
loop_
_entity_poly.entity_id
_entity_poly.type
_entity_poly.pdbx_seq_one_letter_code
_entity_poly.pdbx_strand_id
1 'polypeptide(L)' 'MLLCPGITVVDDAGAIAARVAAAFETPLRPSPDVLAPVRVSVGIAVSGRDSTPETLLAAADRAMAEVRLERQGSGRLA' A
#
# COMPACT_ATOMS: atom_id res chain seq x y z
N MET A 1 -4.48 -8.01 0.22
CA MET A 1 -4.06 -7.96 1.63
C MET A 1 -2.80 -8.81 1.76
N LEU A 2 -1.78 -8.34 2.47
CA LEU A 2 -0.59 -9.12 2.79
C LEU A 2 -0.45 -9.14 4.31
N LEU A 3 -0.32 -10.33 4.90
CA LEU A 3 0.09 -10.49 6.30
C LEU A 3 1.58 -10.83 6.33
N CYS A 4 2.32 -10.16 7.20
CA CYS A 4 3.77 -10.31 7.33
C CYS A 4 4.10 -10.81 8.74
N PRO A 5 4.00 -12.12 9.05
CA PRO A 5 4.34 -12.65 10.36
C PRO A 5 5.79 -12.32 10.72
N GLY A 6 6.03 -11.96 11.98
CA GLY A 6 7.36 -11.58 12.47
C GLY A 6 7.77 -10.13 12.15
N ILE A 7 6.99 -9.39 11.36
CA ILE A 7 7.19 -7.95 11.17
C ILE A 7 6.35 -7.19 12.18
N THR A 8 7.01 -6.70 13.23
CA THR A 8 6.35 -5.98 14.33
C THR A 8 6.70 -4.49 14.36
N VAL A 9 7.49 -4.01 13.39
CA VAL A 9 7.92 -2.61 13.29
C VAL A 9 7.39 -2.01 11.99
N VAL A 10 6.87 -0.78 12.08
CA VAL A 10 6.27 -0.07 10.94
C VAL A 10 7.28 0.17 9.83
N ASP A 11 8.54 0.48 10.17
CA ASP A 11 9.59 0.78 9.19
C ASP A 11 9.90 -0.43 8.28
N ASP A 12 9.98 -1.63 8.86
CA ASP A 12 10.20 -2.87 8.10
C ASP A 12 9.02 -3.16 7.15
N ALA A 13 7.79 -2.96 7.63
CA ALA A 13 6.60 -3.05 6.80
C ALA A 13 6.58 -1.97 5.70
N GLY A 14 7.11 -0.78 6.01
CA GLY A 14 7.32 0.33 5.08
C GLY A 14 8.27 -0.04 3.95
N ALA A 15 9.39 -0.71 4.26
CA ALA A 15 10.33 -1.20 3.26
C ALA A 15 9.68 -2.22 2.31
N ILE A 16 8.83 -3.11 2.83
CA ILE A 16 8.05 -4.06 2.01
C ILE A 16 7.08 -3.29 1.10
N ALA A 17 6.34 -2.33 1.65
CA ALA A 17 5.38 -1.52 0.88
C ALA A 17 6.07 -0.72 -0.24
N ALA A 18 7.23 -0.13 0.04
CA ALA A 18 8.04 0.58 -0.95
C ALA A 18 8.51 -0.35 -2.07
N ARG A 19 8.97 -1.57 -1.73
CA ARG A 19 9.38 -2.58 -2.71
C ARG A 19 8.22 -3.03 -3.59
N VAL A 20 7.03 -3.19 -3.02
CA VAL A 20 5.80 -3.48 -3.79
C VAL A 20 5.48 -2.31 -4.71
N ALA A 21 5.51 -1.07 -4.23
CA ALA A 21 5.24 0.11 -5.05
C ALA A 21 6.22 0.25 -6.23
N ALA A 22 7.52 0.02 -5.99
CA ALA A 22 8.56 0.07 -7.01
C ALA A 22 8.33 -0.95 -8.14
N ALA A 23 7.79 -2.13 -7.83
CA ALA A 23 7.48 -3.14 -8.84
C ALA A 23 6.43 -2.66 -9.87
N PHE A 24 5.58 -1.68 -9.50
CA PHE A 24 4.58 -1.08 -10.38
C PHE A 24 5.08 0.16 -11.11
N GLU A 25 6.34 0.58 -10.92
CA GLU A 25 6.94 1.66 -11.73
C GLU A 25 7.12 1.23 -13.19
N THR A 26 7.26 -0.07 -13.45
CA THR A 26 7.20 -0.62 -14.81
C THR A 26 5.74 -0.79 -15.23
N PRO A 27 5.31 -0.21 -16.38
CA PRO A 27 3.95 -0.39 -16.86
C PRO A 27 3.58 -1.86 -17.05
N LEU A 28 2.35 -2.21 -16.69
CA LEU A 28 1.82 -3.56 -16.90
C LEU A 28 1.52 -3.76 -18.39
N ARG A 29 1.74 -4.99 -18.88
CA ARG A 29 1.43 -5.37 -20.27
C ARG A 29 0.31 -6.43 -20.29
N PRO A 30 -0.97 -6.04 -20.23
CA PRO A 30 -2.08 -6.99 -20.22
C PRO A 30 -2.28 -7.71 -21.57
N SER A 31 -1.83 -7.10 -22.67
CA SER A 31 -1.78 -7.70 -24.01
C SER A 31 -0.55 -7.17 -24.77
N PRO A 32 -0.11 -7.81 -25.87
CA PRO A 32 1.13 -7.45 -26.57
C PRO A 32 1.25 -5.96 -26.92
N ASP A 33 0.15 -5.33 -27.32
CA ASP A 33 0.15 -3.95 -27.82
C ASP A 33 -0.31 -2.91 -26.78
N VAL A 34 -0.62 -3.32 -25.55
CA VAL A 34 -1.13 -2.44 -24.50
C VAL A 34 -0.13 -2.31 -23.37
N LEU A 35 0.26 -1.08 -23.05
CA LEU A 35 0.98 -0.73 -21.83
C LEU A 35 0.07 0.10 -20.93
N ALA A 36 -0.13 -0.38 -19.71
CA ALA A 36 -0.99 0.24 -18.71
C ALA A 36 -0.13 0.69 -17.51
N PRO A 37 0.14 1.99 -17.34
CA PRO A 37 0.75 2.49 -16.12
C PRO A 37 -0.22 2.31 -14.96
N VAL A 38 0.21 1.63 -13.91
CA VAL A 38 -0.59 1.39 -12.70
C VAL A 38 0.18 1.92 -11.51
N ARG A 39 -0.49 2.70 -10.65
CA ARG A 39 0.06 3.11 -9.35
C ARG A 39 -0.68 2.39 -8.24
N VAL A 40 0.07 1.88 -7.27
CA VAL A 40 -0.49 1.21 -6.09
C VAL A 40 -0.32 2.09 -4.87
N SER A 41 -1.37 2.17 -4.04
CA SER A 41 -1.34 2.82 -2.72
C SER A 41 -1.42 1.74 -1.66
N VAL A 42 -0.58 1.84 -0.63
CA VAL A 42 -0.44 0.80 0.41
C VAL A 42 -0.66 1.46 1.76
N GLY A 43 -1.62 0.97 2.52
CA GLY A 43 -1.77 1.27 3.95
C GLY A 43 -1.12 0.19 4.79
N ILE A 44 -0.50 0.60 5.89
CA ILE A 44 0.23 -0.30 6.80
C ILE A 44 -0.40 -0.19 8.17
N ALA A 45 -0.59 -1.34 8.83
CA ALA A 45 -0.93 -1.40 10.24
C ALA A 45 -0.15 -2.54 10.89
N VAL A 46 0.23 -2.33 12.16
CA VAL A 46 0.92 -3.33 12.98
C VAL A 46 -0.02 -3.74 14.11
N SER A 47 -0.18 -5.05 14.32
CA SER A 47 -0.98 -5.58 15.41
C SER A 47 -0.32 -5.34 16.77
N GLY A 48 -1.07 -4.81 17.72
CA GLY A 48 -0.70 -4.71 19.13
C GLY A 48 -1.40 -5.76 19.99
N ARG A 49 -1.16 -5.71 21.30
CA ARG A 49 -1.73 -6.66 22.28
C ARG A 49 -3.26 -6.66 22.30
N ASP A 50 -3.88 -5.50 22.07
CA ASP A 50 -5.35 -5.32 22.10
C ASP A 50 -5.97 -5.31 20.71
N SER A 51 -5.19 -5.65 19.66
CA SER A 51 -5.72 -5.73 18.31
C SER A 51 -6.58 -6.97 18.13
N THR A 52 -7.72 -6.79 17.48
CA THR A 52 -8.49 -7.88 16.87
C THR A 52 -8.21 -7.89 15.37
N PRO A 53 -8.53 -8.97 14.65
CA PRO A 53 -8.43 -8.99 13.20
C PRO A 53 -9.19 -7.83 12.55
N GLU A 54 -10.40 -7.54 13.01
CA GLU A 54 -11.26 -6.48 12.47
C GLU A 54 -10.65 -5.10 12.70
N THR A 55 -10.14 -4.83 13.91
CA THR A 55 -9.54 -3.52 14.21
C THR A 55 -8.22 -3.31 13.47
N LEU A 56 -7.44 -4.38 13.25
CA LEU A 56 -6.22 -4.32 12.46
C LEU A 56 -6.50 -4.04 10.98
N LEU A 57 -7.50 -4.72 10.40
CA LEU A 57 -7.89 -4.49 9.00
C LEU A 57 -8.43 -3.07 8.81
N ALA A 58 -9.29 -2.61 9.71
CA ALA A 58 -9.81 -1.24 9.68
C ALA A 58 -8.70 -0.19 9.82
N ALA A 59 -7.66 -0.46 10.60
CA ALA A 59 -6.49 0.41 10.71
C ALA A 59 -5.70 0.48 9.39
N ALA A 60 -5.46 -0.67 8.73
CA ALA A 60 -4.77 -0.72 7.45
C ALA A 60 -5.56 0.01 6.34
N ASP A 61 -6.89 -0.16 6.31
CA ASP A 61 -7.75 0.53 5.34
C ASP A 61 -7.75 2.05 5.54
N ARG A 62 -7.77 2.51 6.79
CA ARG A 62 -7.67 3.95 7.09
C ARG A 62 -6.34 4.52 6.64
N ALA A 63 -5.22 3.85 6.95
CA ALA A 63 -3.89 4.28 6.51
C ALA A 63 -3.79 4.33 4.98
N MET A 64 -4.41 3.37 4.28
CA MET A 64 -4.45 3.36 2.82
C MET A 64 -5.29 4.52 2.27
N ALA A 65 -6.41 4.85 2.91
CA ALA A 65 -7.26 5.98 2.53
C ALA A 65 -6.51 7.32 2.69
N GLU A 66 -5.76 7.50 3.77
CA GLU A 66 -4.90 8.66 4.00
C GLU A 66 -3.87 8.81 2.86
N VAL A 67 -3.15 7.74 2.51
CA VAL A 67 -2.20 7.73 1.37
C VAL A 67 -2.89 8.09 0.05
N ARG A 68 -4.13 7.62 -0.18
CA ARG A 68 -4.89 7.98 -1.39
C ARG A 68 -5.24 9.46 -1.40
N LEU A 69 -5.67 10.02 -0.27
CA LEU A 69 -6.03 11.44 -0.16
C LEU A 69 -4.81 12.33 -0.41
N GLU A 70 -3.67 12.04 0.21
CA GLU A 70 -2.41 12.75 -0.01
C GLU A 70 -2.02 12.76 -1.49
N ARG A 71 -2.16 11.62 -2.17
CA ARG A 71 -1.82 11.47 -3.58
C ARG A 71 -2.83 12.11 -4.52
N GLN A 72 -4.11 12.10 -4.19
CA GLN A 72 -5.14 12.81 -4.97
C GLN A 72 -4.94 14.33 -4.93
N GLY A 73 -4.43 14.87 -3.81
CA GLY A 73 -4.01 16.28 -3.72
C GLY A 73 -2.86 16.64 -4.66
N SER A 74 -1.99 15.68 -5.00
CA SER A 74 -0.84 15.86 -5.88
C SER A 74 -1.20 15.75 -7.38
N GLY A 75 -2.33 15.11 -7.73
CA GLY A 75 -2.79 14.93 -9.11
C GLY A 75 -3.55 16.12 -9.72
N ARG A 76 -3.74 17.23 -8.99
CA ARG A 76 -4.42 18.44 -9.50
C ARG A 76 -3.47 19.47 -10.13
N LEU A 77 -2.19 19.14 -10.23
CA LEU A 77 -1.15 19.93 -10.90
C LEU A 77 -0.33 19.01 -11.81
N ALA A 78 -0.93 18.53 -12.90
CA ALA A 78 -0.24 17.97 -14.06
C ALA A 78 -1.15 18.04 -15.28
#